data_AF-F9ZT82-F1
#
_entry.id   AF-F9ZT82-F1
#
_cell.length_a   1.000
_cell.length_b   1.000
_cell.length_c   1.000
_cell.angle_alpha   90.00
_cell.angle_beta   90.00
_cell.angle_gamma   90.00
#
_symmetry.space_group_name_H-M   'P 1'
#
loop_
_entity.id
_entity.type
_entity.pdbx_description
1 polymer ?
#
loop_
_entity_poly.entity_id
_entity_poly.type
_entity_poly.pdbx_seq_one_letter_code
_entity_poly.pdbx_strand_id
1 'polypeptide(L)'
;MSSTPITVLQAEIVDDGLLCFDFGELCDLLHCAPSEALAWVQYGVIQPQGSGPQHWRFRRIDLYRARLGQRLARDLELDMAGAALAVELLERLRF
;
A
#
# COMPACT_ATOMS: atom_id res chain seq x y z
N MET A 1 7.42 42.33 8.68
CA MET A 1 7.54 41.18 7.77
C MET A 1 7.70 39.94 8.63
N SER A 2 6.62 39.21 8.89
CA SER A 2 6.63 37.99 9.71
C SER A 2 7.18 36.82 8.88
N SER A 3 8.29 36.24 9.34
CA SER A 3 8.88 35.05 8.74
C SER A 3 8.01 33.84 9.07
N THR A 4 7.47 33.17 8.06
CA THR A 4 6.79 31.88 8.21
C THR A 4 7.82 30.78 8.49
N PRO A 5 7.60 29.91 9.49
CA PRO A 5 8.55 28.85 9.79
C PRO A 5 8.57 27.82 8.64
N ILE A 6 9.76 27.56 8.11
CA ILE A 6 9.99 26.45 7.18
C ILE A 6 9.90 25.16 8.00
N THR A 7 8.95 24.29 7.65
CA THR A 7 8.85 22.96 8.25
C THR A 7 9.74 22.02 7.45
N VAL A 8 10.81 21.53 8.07
CA VAL A 8 11.71 20.54 7.46
C VAL A 8 11.18 19.16 7.82
N LEU A 9 10.72 18.41 6.81
CA LEU A 9 10.36 17.01 6.96
C LEU A 9 11.63 16.17 6.75
N GLN A 10 12.11 15.53 7.81
CA GLN A 10 13.11 14.47 7.68
C GLN A 10 12.39 13.17 7.32
N ALA A 11 12.86 12.52 6.26
CA ALA A 11 12.45 11.18 5.90
C ALA A 11 13.71 10.34 5.66
N GLU A 12 13.68 9.09 6.10
CA GLU A 12 14.74 8.13 5.84
C GLU A 12 14.42 7.38 4.55
N ILE A 13 15.39 7.31 3.63
CA ILE A 13 15.29 6.43 2.47
C ILE A 13 15.61 5.03 2.96
N VAL A 14 14.56 4.26 3.20
CA VAL A 14 14.71 2.89 3.66
C VAL A 14 15.05 1.97 2.49
N ASP A 15 16.18 1.27 2.62
CA ASP A 15 16.65 0.24 1.70
C ASP A 15 15.72 -0.99 1.58
N ASP A 16 15.76 -1.65 0.42
CA ASP A 16 14.82 -2.66 -0.09
C ASP A 16 14.74 -4.00 0.66
N GLY A 17 15.74 -4.36 1.45
CA GLY A 17 15.91 -5.76 1.84
C GLY A 17 15.12 -6.22 3.07
N LEU A 18 14.89 -5.34 4.04
CA LEU A 18 14.48 -5.75 5.39
C LEU A 18 13.27 -5.01 5.95
N LEU A 19 12.76 -3.99 5.26
CA LEU A 19 11.62 -3.24 5.80
C LEU A 19 10.32 -4.05 5.66
N CYS A 20 9.78 -4.43 6.80
CA CYS A 20 8.48 -5.05 6.91
C CYS A 20 7.57 -4.23 7.83
N PHE A 21 6.32 -4.09 7.42
CA PHE A 21 5.27 -3.42 8.19
C PHE A 21 4.37 -4.48 8.80
N ASP A 22 3.86 -4.25 10.01
CA ASP A 22 2.68 -4.98 10.47
C ASP A 22 1.39 -4.46 9.81
N PHE A 23 0.27 -5.09 10.14
CA PHE A 23 -1.02 -4.73 9.56
C PHE A 23 -1.50 -3.33 9.96
N GLY A 24 -1.20 -2.87 11.18
CA GLY A 24 -1.56 -1.53 11.64
C GLY A 24 -0.76 -0.46 10.91
N GLU A 25 0.57 -0.63 10.86
CA GLU A 25 1.48 0.24 10.13
C GLU A 25 1.12 0.35 8.65
N LEU A 26 0.73 -0.78 8.02
CA LEU A 26 0.26 -0.77 6.64
C LEU A 26 -1.01 0.09 6.47
N CYS A 27 -2.01 -0.07 7.35
CA CYS A 27 -3.24 0.71 7.29
C CYS A 27 -2.96 2.21 7.44
N ASP A 28 -2.08 2.59 8.36
CA ASP A 28 -1.67 3.98 8.58
C ASP A 28 -0.96 4.54 7.33
N LEU A 29 -0.03 3.79 6.75
CA LEU A 29 0.71 4.19 5.54
C LEU A 29 -0.17 4.28 4.29
N LEU A 30 -1.24 3.49 4.23
CA LEU A 30 -2.26 3.51 3.17
C LEU A 30 -3.38 4.50 3.42
N HIS A 31 -3.45 5.08 4.63
CA HIS A 31 -4.54 5.95 5.07
C HIS A 31 -5.92 5.31 4.84
N CYS A 32 -6.05 4.01 5.13
CA CYS A 32 -7.26 3.24 4.87
C CYS A 32 -7.77 2.50 6.12
N ALA A 33 -9.03 2.08 6.07
CA ALA A 33 -9.62 1.27 7.13
C ALA A 33 -9.06 -0.17 7.09
N PRO A 34 -8.97 -0.86 8.25
CA PRO A 34 -8.52 -2.27 8.28
C PRO A 34 -9.34 -3.20 7.38
N SER A 35 -10.64 -2.94 7.21
CA SER A 35 -11.50 -3.71 6.30
C SER A 35 -11.09 -3.54 4.84
N GLU A 36 -10.64 -2.35 4.45
CA GLU A 36 -10.15 -2.06 3.10
C GLU A 36 -8.82 -2.78 2.85
N ALA A 37 -7.87 -2.67 3.79
CA ALA A 37 -6.60 -3.38 3.73
C ALA A 37 -6.80 -4.91 3.68
N LEU A 38 -7.74 -5.44 4.45
CA LEU A 38 -8.08 -6.86 4.43
C LEU A 38 -8.63 -7.29 3.06
N ALA A 39 -9.47 -6.47 2.44
CA ALA A 39 -10.02 -6.76 1.13
C ALA A 39 -8.92 -6.75 0.04
N TRP A 40 -7.94 -5.83 0.11
CA TRP A 40 -6.75 -5.89 -0.77
C TRP A 40 -5.95 -7.19 -0.64
N VAL A 41 -5.87 -7.76 0.57
CA VAL A 41 -5.27 -9.09 0.80
C VAL A 41 -6.13 -10.20 0.19
N GLN A 42 -7.46 -10.13 0.36
CA GLN A 42 -8.39 -11.12 -0.21
C GLN A 42 -8.37 -11.15 -1.74
N TYR A 43 -8.24 -9.98 -2.38
CA TYR A 43 -8.08 -9.87 -3.83
C TYR A 43 -6.65 -10.14 -4.32
N GLY A 44 -5.71 -10.44 -3.42
CA GLY A 44 -4.33 -10.80 -3.76
C GLY A 44 -3.46 -9.64 -4.25
N VAL A 45 -3.95 -8.39 -4.18
CA VAL A 45 -3.16 -7.19 -4.52
C VAL A 45 -2.02 -7.02 -3.53
N ILE A 46 -2.28 -7.34 -2.27
CA ILE A 46 -1.26 -7.36 -1.23
C ILE A 46 -1.08 -8.80 -0.74
N GLN A 47 0.16 -9.24 -0.52
CA GLN A 47 0.47 -10.62 -0.15
C GLN A 47 1.36 -10.68 1.10
N PRO A 48 0.78 -10.56 2.31
CA PRO A 48 1.54 -10.64 3.54
C PRO A 48 2.17 -12.01 3.77
N GLN A 49 3.30 -12.02 4.47
CA GLN A 49 3.85 -13.23 5.07
C GLN A 49 3.27 -13.43 6.48
N GLY A 50 3.06 -14.68 6.90
CA GLY A 50 2.56 -15.02 8.25
C GLY A 50 1.17 -15.67 8.22
N SER A 51 0.73 -16.15 9.39
CA SER A 51 -0.47 -17.00 9.51
C SER A 51 -1.80 -16.24 9.62
N GLY A 52 -1.78 -14.91 9.71
CA GLY A 52 -2.98 -14.09 9.81
C GLY A 52 -2.69 -12.64 10.23
N PRO A 53 -3.71 -11.76 10.33
CA PRO A 53 -3.55 -10.32 10.55
C PRO A 53 -2.63 -9.92 11.71
N GLN A 54 -2.64 -10.68 12.80
CA GLN A 54 -1.79 -10.43 13.98
C GLN A 54 -0.30 -10.74 13.75
N HIS A 55 0.00 -11.61 12.77
CA HIS A 55 1.36 -12.05 12.45
C HIS A 55 1.80 -11.59 11.06
N TRP A 56 0.98 -10.78 10.37
CA TRP A 56 1.26 -10.36 9.02
C TRP A 56 2.44 -9.41 8.96
N ARG A 57 3.31 -9.69 7.98
CA ARG A 57 4.43 -8.84 7.61
C ARG A 57 4.30 -8.49 6.13
N PHE A 58 4.24 -7.20 5.85
CA PHE A 58 4.09 -6.63 4.52
C PHE A 58 5.41 -6.03 4.08
N ARG A 59 5.81 -6.26 2.84
CA ARG A 59 7.01 -5.67 2.25
C ARG A 59 6.68 -4.36 1.55
N ARG A 60 7.69 -3.63 1.10
CA ARG A 60 7.48 -2.39 0.34
C ARG A 60 6.67 -2.56 -0.93
N ILE A 61 6.78 -3.72 -1.61
CA ILE A 61 6.00 -4.03 -2.81
C ILE A 61 4.49 -4.10 -2.52
N ASP A 62 4.11 -4.55 -1.34
CA ASP A 62 2.72 -4.64 -0.90
C ASP A 62 2.10 -3.24 -0.76
N LEU A 63 2.83 -2.33 -0.11
CA LEU A 63 2.44 -0.91 0.01
C LEU A 63 2.33 -0.25 -1.37
N TYR A 64 3.27 -0.55 -2.27
CA TYR A 64 3.25 -0.06 -3.64
C TYR A 64 1.99 -0.51 -4.40
N ARG A 65 1.71 -1.82 -4.39
CA ARG A 65 0.57 -2.42 -5.08
C ARG A 65 -0.76 -1.85 -4.60
N ALA A 66 -0.93 -1.71 -3.29
CA ALA A 66 -2.14 -1.12 -2.74
C ALA A 66 -2.34 0.35 -3.10
N ARG A 67 -1.28 1.16 -3.06
CA ARG A 67 -1.36 2.56 -3.52
C ARG A 67 -1.70 2.66 -5.01
N LEU A 68 -1.18 1.75 -5.83
CA LEU A 68 -1.54 1.66 -7.24
C LEU A 68 -3.02 1.28 -7.39
N GLY A 69 -3.50 0.28 -6.65
CA GLY A 69 -4.90 -0.12 -6.60
C GLY A 69 -5.83 1.03 -6.21
N GLN A 70 -5.54 1.76 -5.13
CA GLN A 70 -6.30 2.93 -4.69
C GLN A 70 -6.37 4.02 -5.78
N ARG A 71 -5.26 4.28 -6.47
CA ARG A 71 -5.23 5.24 -7.57
C ARG A 71 -6.07 4.79 -8.76
N LEU A 72 -5.95 3.53 -9.17
CA LEU A 72 -6.73 2.98 -10.27
C LEU A 72 -8.22 2.94 -9.96
N ALA A 73 -8.60 2.56 -8.74
CA ALA A 73 -9.99 2.60 -8.27
C ALA A 73 -10.57 4.01 -8.39
N ARG A 74 -9.84 5.03 -7.94
CA ARG A 74 -10.28 6.42 -8.01
C ARG A 74 -10.30 6.97 -9.44
N ASP A 75 -9.21 6.80 -10.17
CA ASP A 75 -8.99 7.48 -11.45
C ASP A 75 -9.80 6.83 -12.59
N LEU A 76 -10.16 5.55 -12.45
CA LEU A 76 -10.96 4.79 -13.43
C LEU A 76 -12.35 4.43 -12.91
N GLU A 77 -12.73 4.94 -11.73
CA GLU A 77 -14.01 4.65 -11.05
C GLU A 77 -14.30 3.15 -10.92
N LEU A 78 -13.24 2.35 -10.68
CA LEU A 78 -13.36 0.91 -10.50
C LEU A 78 -13.73 0.58 -9.06
N ASP A 79 -14.49 -0.50 -8.90
CA ASP A 79 -14.57 -1.17 -7.61
C ASP A 79 -13.24 -1.85 -7.26
N MET A 80 -13.15 -2.37 -6.03
CA MET A 80 -11.89 -2.95 -5.55
C MET A 80 -11.46 -4.19 -6.35
N ALA A 81 -12.41 -4.99 -6.83
CA ALA A 81 -12.13 -6.16 -7.66
C ALA A 81 -11.56 -5.76 -9.03
N GLY A 82 -12.17 -4.75 -9.68
CA GLY A 82 -11.69 -4.19 -10.93
C GLY A 82 -10.31 -3.54 -10.79
N ALA A 83 -10.09 -2.80 -9.71
CA ALA A 83 -8.79 -2.21 -9.40
C ALA A 83 -7.72 -3.28 -9.16
N ALA A 84 -8.06 -4.38 -8.47
CA ALA A 84 -7.15 -5.51 -8.27
C ALA A 84 -6.72 -6.16 -9.59
N LEU A 85 -7.68 -6.40 -10.49
CA LEU A 85 -7.39 -6.92 -11.83
C LEU A 85 -6.50 -5.95 -12.63
N ALA A 86 -6.77 -4.64 -12.56
CA ALA A 86 -5.96 -3.64 -13.25
C ALA A 86 -4.51 -3.61 -12.75
N VAL A 87 -4.29 -3.75 -11.43
CA VAL A 87 -2.94 -3.91 -10.85
C VAL A 87 -2.25 -5.15 -11.44
N GLU A 88 -2.91 -6.31 -11.44
CA GLU A 88 -2.35 -7.55 -11.98
C GLU A 88 -1.95 -7.39 -13.46
N LEU A 89 -2.84 -6.80 -14.27
CA LEU A 89 -2.59 -6.59 -15.70
C LEU A 89 -1.40 -5.65 -15.94
N LEU A 90 -1.26 -4.58 -15.15
CA LEU A 90 -0.12 -3.67 -15.26
C LEU A 90 1.20 -4.31 -14.84
N GLU A 91 1.19 -5.23 -13.87
CA GLU A 91 2.39 -5.96 -13.48
C GLU A 91 2.87 -6.92 -14.58
N ARG A 92 1.96 -7.53 -15.34
CA ARG A 92 2.31 -8.37 -16.49
C ARG A 92 3.03 -7.62 -17.61
N LEU A 93 2.91 -6.28 -17.66
CA LEU A 93 3.55 -5.43 -18.68
C LEU A 93 4.95 -4.96 -18.27
N ARG A 94 5.37 -5.21 -17.03
CA ARG A 94 6.71 -4.84 -16.53
C ARG A 94 7.67 -5.98 -16.87
N PHE A 95 8.41 -5.78 -17.96
CA PHE A 95 9.47 -6.68 -18.42
C PHE A 95 10.68 -6.66 -17.49
#